data_AF-X0Z4L4-F1
#
_entry.id   AF-X0Z4L4-F1
#
_cell.length_a   1.000
_cell.length_b   1.000
_cell.length_c   1.000
_cell.angle_alpha   90.00
_cell.angle_beta   90.00
_cell.angle_gamma   90.00
#
_symmetry.space_group_name_H-M   'P 1'
#
loop_
_entity.id
_entity.type
_entity.pdbx_description
1 polymer ?
#
loop_
_entity_poly.entity_id
_entity_poly.type
_entity_poly.pdbx_seq_one_letter_code
_entity_poly.pdbx_strand_id
1 'polypeptide(L)'
;CLTNGKIKVQLSNVTQALIGWPETPLTFYNAKTGKELLRERRARVVMPSIGHILRSVGPSTVRAEACFEADEDEAFWGLGHNQHNLYNLKGSAIELQHKNTQTAIPVIYSSKGYGFFWNNPAIGRVELVNNGTYWLAEETDQLDYFVYTDDTPAQIMNCYAELTGYPSMMPDWAMGFWQCKLGYRNRDELMEVARKHVKELGLPMSVIVIDQTPFTIRGEWSFDPGDWPDPEEMLAELKEMGIETMVSIWPTVNPNTRYFGEMLEKAYLIRTENGLATLMHLPFTLPGERYLHYVDFTNPDAGKFVW
;
A
#
# COMPACT_ATOMS: atom_id res chain seq x y z
N CYS A 1 19.55 9.03 -27.37
CA CYS A 1 19.73 9.52 -25.98
C CYS A 1 18.75 10.67 -25.77
N LEU A 2 18.09 10.71 -24.61
CA LEU A 2 17.10 11.72 -24.23
C LEU A 2 17.47 12.29 -22.87
N THR A 3 17.29 13.60 -22.67
CA THR A 3 17.55 14.27 -21.38
C THR A 3 16.32 15.05 -21.00
N ASN A 4 15.88 14.91 -19.75
CA ASN A 4 14.78 15.68 -19.18
C ASN A 4 15.20 16.16 -17.78
N GLY A 5 15.36 17.47 -17.60
CA GLY A 5 15.87 18.02 -16.35
C GLY A 5 17.22 17.41 -15.94
N LYS A 6 17.25 16.80 -14.75
CA LYS A 6 18.47 16.20 -14.16
C LYS A 6 18.68 14.74 -14.53
N ILE A 7 17.76 14.10 -15.28
CA ILE A 7 17.92 12.72 -15.73
C ILE A 7 18.24 12.67 -17.23
N LYS A 8 19.18 11.79 -17.58
CA LYS A 8 19.52 11.47 -18.97
C LYS A 8 19.36 9.97 -19.16
N VAL A 9 18.62 9.56 -20.19
CA VAL A 9 18.51 8.16 -20.59
C VAL A 9 19.23 7.91 -21.92
N GLN A 10 19.93 6.79 -21.98
CA GLN A 10 20.61 6.34 -23.17
C GLN A 10 20.16 4.93 -23.53
N LEU A 11 19.65 4.79 -24.75
CA LEU A 11 19.52 3.49 -25.40
C LEU A 11 20.88 3.14 -25.99
N SER A 12 21.46 2.04 -25.55
CA SER A 12 22.66 1.49 -26.21
C SER A 12 22.24 0.63 -27.39
N ASN A 13 23.07 0.53 -28.44
CA ASN A 13 22.87 -0.47 -29.49
C ASN A 13 24.07 -1.40 -29.46
N VAL A 14 23.89 -2.59 -28.89
CA VAL A 14 24.97 -3.54 -28.65
C VAL A 14 24.65 -4.81 -29.43
N THR A 15 25.52 -5.21 -30.33
CA THR A 15 25.37 -6.51 -31.01
C THR A 15 26.06 -7.58 -30.17
N GLN A 16 25.33 -8.62 -29.76
CA GLN A 16 25.93 -9.72 -29.00
C GLN A 16 26.92 -10.49 -29.88
N ALA A 17 28.20 -10.54 -29.48
CA ALA A 17 29.30 -11.04 -30.31
C ALA A 17 29.16 -12.51 -30.77
N LEU A 18 28.41 -13.33 -30.03
CA LEU A 18 28.28 -14.78 -30.27
C LEU A 18 27.12 -15.17 -31.20
N ILE A 19 25.98 -14.47 -31.13
CA ILE A 19 24.78 -14.81 -31.92
C ILE A 19 24.29 -13.66 -32.82
N GLY A 20 24.94 -12.49 -32.77
CA GLY A 20 24.61 -11.36 -33.62
C GLY A 20 23.29 -10.64 -33.28
N TRP A 21 22.67 -10.95 -32.14
CA TRP A 21 21.39 -10.35 -31.76
C TRP A 21 21.58 -8.91 -31.28
N PRO A 22 20.76 -7.96 -31.77
CA PRO A 22 20.80 -6.58 -31.29
C PRO A 22 20.17 -6.51 -29.89
N GLU A 23 20.92 -5.95 -28.94
CA GLU A 23 20.46 -5.61 -27.60
C GLU A 23 20.35 -4.09 -27.49
N THR A 24 19.25 -3.62 -26.90
CA THR A 24 19.00 -2.20 -26.70
C THR A 24 18.75 -1.81 -25.24
N PRO A 25 19.69 -2.08 -24.31
CA PRO A 25 19.47 -1.79 -22.90
C PRO A 25 19.42 -0.29 -22.64
N LEU A 26 18.53 0.10 -21.73
CA LEU A 26 18.44 1.45 -21.19
C LEU A 26 19.49 1.65 -20.08
N THR A 27 20.11 2.82 -20.09
CA THR A 27 20.96 3.29 -18.99
C THR A 27 20.57 4.70 -18.60
N PHE A 28 20.37 4.89 -17.30
CA PHE A 28 19.97 6.14 -16.68
C PHE A 28 21.19 6.80 -16.03
N TYR A 29 21.36 8.09 -16.29
CA TYR A 29 22.45 8.90 -15.76
C TYR A 29 21.89 10.14 -15.07
N ASN A 30 22.62 10.62 -14.08
CA ASN A 30 22.48 12.00 -13.65
C ASN A 30 23.05 12.89 -14.75
N ALA A 31 22.22 13.74 -15.36
CA ALA A 31 22.57 14.55 -16.51
C ALA A 31 23.66 15.60 -16.21
N LYS A 32 23.75 16.04 -14.95
CA LYS A 32 24.70 17.06 -14.49
C LYS A 32 26.07 16.47 -14.22
N THR A 33 26.14 15.32 -13.54
CA THR A 33 27.42 14.72 -13.12
C THR A 33 27.93 13.67 -14.11
N GLY A 34 27.06 13.14 -14.97
CA GLY A 34 27.37 11.99 -15.83
C GLY A 34 27.44 10.65 -15.09
N LYS A 35 27.15 10.62 -13.78
CA LYS A 35 27.15 9.40 -12.98
C LYS A 35 26.06 8.44 -13.45
N GLU A 36 26.41 7.18 -13.68
CA GLU A 36 25.44 6.10 -13.94
C GLU A 36 24.60 5.84 -12.69
N LEU A 37 23.28 5.92 -12.84
CA LEU A 37 22.32 5.70 -11.76
C LEU A 37 21.84 4.25 -11.77
N LEU A 38 21.27 3.82 -12.90
CA LEU A 38 20.65 2.52 -13.07
C LEU A 38 20.87 2.04 -14.51
N ARG A 39 21.07 0.74 -14.70
CA ARG A 39 21.27 0.15 -16.02
C ARG A 39 20.50 -1.16 -16.13
N GLU A 40 19.74 -1.32 -17.21
CA GLU A 40 19.09 -2.59 -17.53
C GLU A 40 20.13 -3.69 -17.74
N ARG A 41 19.81 -4.89 -17.26
CA ARG A 41 20.67 -6.05 -17.42
C ARG A 41 20.76 -6.44 -18.89
N ARG A 42 21.96 -6.81 -19.32
CA ARG A 42 22.20 -7.35 -20.67
C ARG A 42 21.78 -8.81 -20.80
N ALA A 43 21.45 -9.21 -22.02
CA ALA A 43 21.11 -10.61 -22.27
C ALA A 43 22.34 -11.51 -22.10
N ARG A 44 22.13 -12.70 -21.54
CA ARG A 44 23.17 -13.73 -21.49
C ARG A 44 23.22 -14.47 -22.83
N VAL A 45 24.37 -15.06 -23.14
CA VAL A 45 24.58 -15.78 -24.40
C VAL A 45 23.55 -16.92 -24.50
N VAL A 46 22.87 -17.03 -25.66
CA VAL A 46 21.87 -18.07 -25.99
C VAL A 46 20.52 -17.94 -25.25
N MET A 47 20.29 -16.90 -24.43
CA MET A 47 18.95 -16.59 -23.87
C MET A 47 18.66 -15.09 -23.90
N PRO A 48 17.65 -14.62 -24.67
CA PRO A 48 17.31 -13.21 -24.82
C PRO A 48 16.50 -12.68 -23.64
N SER A 49 16.92 -12.93 -22.40
CA SER A 49 16.38 -12.16 -21.28
C SER A 49 17.05 -10.79 -21.30
N ILE A 50 16.43 -9.87 -22.04
CA ILE A 50 16.72 -8.42 -21.96
C ILE A 50 16.37 -7.96 -20.54
N GLY A 51 16.74 -6.73 -20.17
CA GLY A 51 16.33 -6.07 -18.92
C GLY A 51 14.83 -6.07 -18.64
N HIS A 52 13.97 -6.56 -19.55
CA HIS A 52 12.58 -6.87 -19.31
C HIS A 52 12.18 -8.24 -19.87
N ILE A 53 11.27 -8.94 -19.19
CA ILE A 53 10.70 -10.22 -19.64
C ILE A 53 9.18 -10.16 -19.47
N LEU A 54 8.44 -10.39 -20.56
CA LEU A 54 6.98 -10.47 -20.56
C LEU A 54 6.57 -11.87 -20.98
N ARG A 55 5.74 -12.54 -20.17
CA ARG A 55 5.17 -13.86 -20.49
C ARG A 55 3.67 -13.81 -20.34
N SER A 56 2.91 -14.19 -21.36
CA SER A 56 1.45 -14.28 -21.25
C SER A 56 1.07 -15.29 -20.16
N VAL A 57 0.17 -14.86 -19.28
CA VAL A 57 -0.43 -15.70 -18.20
C VAL A 57 -1.95 -15.73 -18.27
N GLY A 58 -2.56 -14.77 -18.97
CA GLY A 58 -3.99 -14.75 -19.27
C GLY A 58 -4.28 -14.24 -20.69
N PRO A 59 -5.56 -14.08 -21.05
CA PRO A 59 -6.00 -13.66 -22.38
C PRO A 59 -5.45 -12.29 -22.81
N SER A 60 -5.28 -11.37 -21.84
CA SER A 60 -4.77 -10.01 -22.05
C SER A 60 -3.69 -9.60 -21.06
N THR A 61 -3.28 -10.51 -20.16
CA THR A 61 -2.37 -10.21 -19.06
C THR A 61 -1.04 -10.94 -19.21
N VAL A 62 0.00 -10.34 -18.66
CA VAL A 62 1.37 -10.84 -18.69
C VAL A 62 1.96 -10.89 -17.28
N ARG A 63 2.81 -11.88 -17.04
CA ARG A 63 3.81 -11.83 -15.98
C ARG A 63 4.97 -10.97 -16.47
N ALA A 64 5.27 -9.89 -15.75
CA ALA A 64 6.24 -8.88 -16.14
C ALA A 64 7.42 -8.84 -15.18
N GLU A 65 8.63 -8.94 -15.73
CA GLU A 65 9.88 -8.81 -14.99
C GLU A 65 10.70 -7.64 -15.52
N ALA A 66 11.35 -6.88 -14.63
CA ALA A 66 12.42 -5.94 -14.97
C ALA A 66 13.70 -6.27 -14.20
N CYS A 67 14.82 -6.33 -14.91
CA CYS A 67 16.13 -6.74 -14.40
C CYS A 67 17.15 -5.63 -14.64
N PHE A 68 17.85 -5.24 -13.58
CA PHE A 68 18.91 -4.24 -13.61
C PHE A 68 20.22 -4.80 -13.09
N GLU A 69 21.32 -4.23 -13.56
CA GLU A 69 22.65 -4.54 -13.02
C GLU A 69 22.72 -4.13 -11.55
N ALA A 70 23.32 -4.99 -10.72
CA ALA A 70 23.55 -4.66 -9.32
C ALA A 70 24.89 -3.93 -9.15
N ASP A 71 24.93 -3.13 -8.09
CA ASP A 71 26.13 -2.53 -7.53
C ASP A 71 26.22 -2.98 -6.06
N GLU A 72 27.34 -3.59 -5.66
CA GLU A 72 27.50 -4.18 -4.31
C GLU A 72 27.54 -3.10 -3.22
N ASP A 73 27.97 -1.89 -3.56
CA ASP A 73 28.06 -0.75 -2.63
C ASP A 73 26.77 0.08 -2.59
N GLU A 74 25.78 -0.26 -3.41
CA GLU A 74 24.48 0.42 -3.42
C GLU A 74 23.64 0.02 -2.21
N ALA A 75 23.03 1.02 -1.58
CA ALA A 75 22.08 0.84 -0.49
C ALA A 75 20.69 1.29 -0.94
N PHE A 76 19.68 0.61 -0.43
CA PHE A 76 18.29 0.82 -0.80
C PHE A 76 17.42 1.03 0.43
N TRP A 77 16.46 1.95 0.33
CA TRP A 77 15.44 2.23 1.34
C TRP A 77 14.07 2.37 0.68
N GLY A 78 12.98 2.14 1.43
CA GLY A 78 11.60 2.24 0.93
C GLY A 78 10.87 0.91 1.05
N LEU A 79 10.11 0.54 0.01
CA LEU A 79 9.28 -0.68 -0.07
C LEU A 79 8.13 -0.78 0.95
N GLY A 80 7.85 0.32 1.66
CA GLY A 80 6.79 0.43 2.66
C GLY A 80 7.23 -0.08 4.04
N HIS A 81 6.36 -0.82 4.71
CA HIS A 81 6.57 -1.32 6.07
C HIS A 81 6.69 -2.84 6.07
N ASN A 82 7.77 -3.37 6.66
CA ASN A 82 8.02 -4.79 6.84
C ASN A 82 8.62 -5.11 8.22
N GLN A 83 8.51 -6.37 8.67
CA GLN A 83 8.92 -6.83 10.01
C GLN A 83 10.31 -7.52 10.05
N HIS A 84 11.20 -7.22 9.10
CA HIS A 84 12.50 -7.89 8.99
C HIS A 84 13.69 -7.14 9.63
N ASN A 85 13.46 -5.96 10.23
CA ASN A 85 14.50 -5.14 10.88
C ASN A 85 15.72 -4.82 9.99
N LEU A 86 15.47 -4.54 8.70
CA LEU A 86 16.52 -4.15 7.75
C LEU A 86 16.39 -2.66 7.47
N TYR A 87 17.45 -1.90 7.74
CA TYR A 87 17.51 -0.48 7.37
C TYR A 87 17.97 -0.31 5.92
N ASN A 88 19.07 -0.96 5.54
CA ASN A 88 19.49 -1.10 4.15
C ASN A 88 18.89 -2.38 3.57
N LEU A 89 18.15 -2.26 2.47
CA LEU A 89 17.47 -3.38 1.81
C LEU A 89 18.36 -4.13 0.81
N LYS A 90 19.62 -3.70 0.61
CA LYS A 90 20.58 -4.45 -0.21
C LYS A 90 20.76 -5.88 0.31
N GLY A 91 20.75 -6.85 -0.59
CA GLY A 91 20.84 -8.28 -0.28
C GLY A 91 19.52 -8.94 0.09
N SER A 92 18.40 -8.21 0.09
CA SER A 92 17.09 -8.73 0.47
C SER A 92 16.21 -9.10 -0.73
N ALA A 93 15.22 -9.96 -0.47
CA ALA A 93 14.10 -10.23 -1.36
C ALA A 93 12.80 -9.94 -0.59
N ILE A 94 11.95 -9.09 -1.15
CA ILE A 94 10.75 -8.57 -0.49
C ILE A 94 9.54 -8.84 -1.38
N GLU A 95 8.53 -9.48 -0.80
CA GLU A 95 7.24 -9.71 -1.46
C GLU A 95 6.43 -8.42 -1.46
N LEU A 96 5.85 -8.10 -2.61
CA LEU A 96 4.98 -6.94 -2.81
C LEU A 96 3.52 -7.38 -2.62
N GLN A 97 3.13 -7.56 -1.36
CA GLN A 97 1.76 -7.91 -0.97
C GLN A 97 1.43 -7.29 0.39
N HIS A 98 0.18 -6.88 0.59
CA HIS A 98 -0.34 -6.44 1.89
C HIS A 98 -0.68 -7.65 2.78
N LYS A 99 -0.18 -7.63 4.01
CA LYS A 99 -0.53 -8.60 5.07
C LYS A 99 -0.67 -7.83 6.39
N ASN A 100 -1.27 -8.44 7.40
CA ASN A 100 -1.23 -7.82 8.73
C ASN A 100 0.23 -7.57 9.12
N THR A 101 0.57 -6.34 9.54
CA THR A 101 1.92 -5.83 9.84
C THR A 101 2.87 -5.63 8.64
N GLN A 102 2.39 -5.79 7.40
CA GLN A 102 3.16 -5.59 6.17
C GLN A 102 2.39 -4.72 5.17
N THR A 103 2.98 -3.59 4.80
CA THR A 103 2.44 -2.68 3.80
C THR A 103 3.45 -2.54 2.67
N ALA A 104 3.15 -3.10 1.51
CA ALA A 104 3.99 -2.95 0.32
C ALA A 104 3.72 -1.59 -0.34
N ILE A 105 4.74 -0.75 -0.44
CA ILE A 105 4.71 0.50 -1.24
C ILE A 105 5.90 0.42 -2.18
N PRO A 106 5.71 0.11 -3.49
CA PRO A 106 6.78 -0.39 -4.35
C PRO A 106 7.65 0.76 -4.91
N VAL A 107 8.23 1.54 -4.01
CA VAL A 107 9.10 2.68 -4.23
C VAL A 107 10.40 2.47 -3.49
N ILE A 108 11.54 2.68 -4.15
CA ILE A 108 12.85 2.71 -3.50
C ILE A 108 13.56 4.04 -3.72
N TYR A 109 14.33 4.44 -2.72
CA TYR A 109 15.42 5.40 -2.85
C TYR A 109 16.75 4.62 -2.84
N SER A 110 17.64 4.96 -3.78
CA SER A 110 18.98 4.40 -3.88
C SER A 110 20.05 5.39 -3.42
N SER A 111 21.07 4.89 -2.73
CA SER A 111 22.27 5.66 -2.35
C SER A 111 23.03 6.23 -3.55
N LYS A 112 22.77 5.74 -4.77
CA LYS A 112 23.34 6.32 -6.00
C LYS A 112 22.73 7.66 -6.37
N GLY A 113 21.62 8.05 -5.74
CA GLY A 113 20.96 9.35 -5.92
C GLY A 113 19.78 9.31 -6.89
N TYR A 114 19.03 8.21 -6.92
CA TYR A 114 17.81 8.10 -7.72
C TYR A 114 16.69 7.44 -6.91
N GLY A 115 15.46 7.72 -7.32
CA GLY A 115 14.29 6.97 -6.90
C GLY A 115 13.77 6.08 -8.04
N PHE A 116 13.16 4.98 -7.66
CA PHE A 116 12.51 4.05 -8.57
C PHE A 116 11.11 3.74 -8.04
N PHE A 117 10.10 3.98 -8.85
CA PHE A 117 8.71 3.65 -8.54
C PHE A 117 8.24 2.57 -9.51
N TRP A 118 7.95 1.39 -8.99
CA TRP A 118 7.35 0.29 -9.73
C TRP A 118 5.83 0.51 -9.78
N ASN A 119 5.35 1.05 -10.90
CA ASN A 119 3.95 1.45 -11.05
C ASN A 119 3.09 0.23 -11.43
N ASN A 120 2.99 -0.72 -10.51
CA ASN A 120 2.23 -1.94 -10.74
C ASN A 120 1.45 -2.35 -9.47
N PRO A 121 0.11 -2.53 -9.56
CA PRO A 121 -0.70 -2.95 -8.42
C PRO A 121 -0.68 -4.47 -8.18
N ALA A 122 -0.07 -5.25 -9.08
CA ALA A 122 -0.06 -6.70 -8.98
C ALA A 122 0.73 -7.19 -7.75
N ILE A 123 0.33 -8.36 -7.24
CA ILE A 123 1.18 -9.12 -6.33
C ILE A 123 2.47 -9.47 -7.07
N GLY A 124 3.59 -9.36 -6.36
CA GLY A 124 4.89 -9.54 -6.96
C GLY A 124 6.00 -9.65 -5.95
N ARG A 125 7.23 -9.41 -6.41
CA ARG A 125 8.39 -9.34 -5.53
C ARG A 125 9.46 -8.43 -6.12
N VAL A 126 10.33 -7.94 -5.24
CA VAL A 126 11.56 -7.26 -5.58
C VAL A 126 12.73 -7.97 -4.92
N GLU A 127 13.79 -8.20 -5.69
CA GLU A 127 15.04 -8.78 -5.22
C GLU A 127 16.14 -7.74 -5.42
N LEU A 128 16.69 -7.22 -4.33
CA LEU A 128 17.76 -6.21 -4.31
C LEU A 128 19.11 -6.88 -4.03
N VAL A 129 19.35 -8.03 -4.65
CA VAL A 129 20.49 -8.91 -4.33
C VAL A 129 21.81 -8.37 -4.91
N ASN A 130 22.93 -9.01 -4.54
CA ASN A 130 24.27 -8.52 -4.91
C ASN A 130 24.60 -8.74 -6.40
N ASN A 131 23.92 -9.67 -7.08
CA ASN A 131 24.20 -10.05 -8.47
C ASN A 131 23.12 -9.60 -9.48
N GLY A 132 22.16 -8.78 -9.03
CA GLY A 132 21.15 -8.14 -9.86
C GLY A 132 20.03 -7.53 -9.02
N THR A 133 19.31 -6.58 -9.61
CA THR A 133 18.06 -6.07 -9.07
C THR A 133 16.91 -6.56 -9.94
N TYR A 134 15.91 -7.23 -9.36
CA TYR A 134 14.82 -7.86 -10.10
C TYR A 134 13.49 -7.39 -9.55
N TRP A 135 12.61 -6.94 -10.41
CA TRP A 135 11.22 -6.59 -10.10
C TRP A 135 10.31 -7.54 -10.85
N LEU A 136 9.26 -8.00 -10.18
CA LEU A 136 8.29 -8.92 -10.73
C LEU A 136 6.88 -8.44 -10.40
N ALA A 137 6.01 -8.44 -11.39
CA ALA A 137 4.57 -8.45 -11.27
C ALA A 137 4.05 -9.80 -11.80
N GLU A 138 3.31 -10.55 -10.97
CA GLU A 138 2.85 -11.90 -11.36
C GLU A 138 1.81 -11.84 -12.49
N GLU A 139 0.92 -10.86 -12.47
CA GLU A 139 -0.08 -10.65 -13.51
C GLU A 139 -0.43 -9.18 -13.65
N THR A 140 -0.20 -8.62 -14.83
CA THR A 140 -0.45 -7.20 -15.14
C THR A 140 -0.70 -7.00 -16.64
N ASP A 141 -1.29 -5.88 -17.02
CA ASP A 141 -1.50 -5.54 -18.44
C ASP A 141 -0.21 -5.03 -19.11
N GLN A 142 0.69 -4.42 -18.34
CA GLN A 142 1.91 -3.81 -18.86
C GLN A 142 3.04 -3.73 -17.82
N LEU A 143 4.27 -3.68 -18.32
CA LEU A 143 5.44 -3.29 -17.53
C LEU A 143 5.51 -1.75 -17.48
N ASP A 144 5.39 -1.19 -16.28
CA ASP A 144 5.42 0.26 -16.07
C ASP A 144 6.23 0.62 -14.80
N TYR A 145 7.20 1.52 -14.97
CA TYR A 145 8.05 1.99 -13.88
C TYR A 145 8.61 3.37 -14.19
N PHE A 146 8.94 4.11 -13.13
CA PHE A 146 9.53 5.44 -13.19
C PHE A 146 10.92 5.44 -12.56
N VAL A 147 11.88 6.07 -13.23
CA VAL A 147 13.22 6.36 -12.68
C VAL A 147 13.36 7.88 -12.65
N TYR A 148 13.71 8.42 -11.48
CA TYR A 148 13.82 9.86 -11.27
C TYR A 148 15.03 10.19 -10.38
N THR A 149 15.57 11.40 -10.49
CA THR A 149 16.76 11.84 -9.76
C THR A 149 16.70 13.33 -9.49
N ASP A 150 17.26 13.74 -8.36
CA ASP A 150 17.49 15.13 -8.00
C ASP A 150 18.73 15.21 -7.08
N ASP A 151 19.08 16.40 -6.61
CA ASP A 151 20.33 16.66 -5.90
C ASP A 151 20.32 16.13 -4.45
N THR A 152 19.14 16.02 -3.83
CA THR A 152 18.99 15.57 -2.44
C THR A 152 17.91 14.50 -2.28
N PRO A 153 17.98 13.65 -1.23
CA PRO A 153 16.93 12.66 -0.95
C PRO A 153 15.53 13.27 -0.85
N ALA A 154 15.40 14.44 -0.21
CA ALA A 154 14.12 15.13 -0.08
C ALA A 154 13.54 15.56 -1.44
N GLN A 155 14.37 16.09 -2.34
CA GLN A 155 13.93 16.47 -3.68
C GLN A 155 13.57 15.25 -4.54
N ILE A 156 14.28 14.13 -4.37
CA ILE A 156 13.92 12.87 -5.03
C ILE A 156 12.54 12.39 -4.56
N MET A 157 12.24 12.48 -3.27
CA MET A 157 10.89 12.16 -2.76
C MET A 157 9.83 13.16 -3.24
N ASN A 158 10.19 14.43 -3.47
CA ASN A 158 9.26 15.38 -4.09
C ASN A 158 8.90 14.98 -5.52
N CYS A 159 9.85 14.47 -6.32
CA CYS A 159 9.53 13.93 -7.64
C CYS A 159 8.49 12.79 -7.56
N TYR A 160 8.59 11.93 -6.55
CA TYR A 160 7.57 10.90 -6.30
C TYR A 160 6.21 11.52 -5.95
N ALA A 161 6.19 12.51 -5.04
CA ALA A 161 4.95 13.21 -4.67
C ALA A 161 4.32 14.00 -5.83
N GLU A 162 5.10 14.53 -6.76
CA GLU A 162 4.58 15.14 -8.00
C GLU A 162 3.86 14.13 -8.89
N LEU A 163 4.32 12.88 -8.90
CA LEU A 163 3.70 11.79 -9.68
C LEU A 163 2.45 11.23 -9.00
N THR A 164 2.45 11.09 -7.67
CA THR A 164 1.41 10.34 -6.93
C THR A 164 0.50 11.19 -6.06
N GLY A 165 0.79 12.48 -5.93
CA GLY A 165 0.08 13.41 -5.05
C GLY A 165 0.86 13.74 -3.78
N TYR A 166 0.76 15.00 -3.36
CA TYR A 166 1.33 15.48 -2.12
C TYR A 166 0.45 15.09 -0.92
N PRO A 167 1.06 14.76 0.24
CA PRO A 167 0.29 14.52 1.45
C PRO A 167 -0.48 15.79 1.83
N SER A 168 -1.73 15.62 2.26
CA SER A 168 -2.49 16.71 2.86
C SER A 168 -1.97 17.00 4.27
N MET A 169 -2.13 18.24 4.72
CA MET A 169 -1.81 18.59 6.11
C MET A 169 -2.73 17.82 7.06
N MET A 170 -2.13 17.15 8.05
CA MET A 170 -2.88 16.56 9.15
C MET A 170 -3.54 17.68 9.97
N PRO A 171 -4.80 17.51 10.42
CA PRO A 171 -5.42 18.48 11.31
C PRO A 171 -4.72 18.49 12.67
N ASP A 172 -4.72 19.64 13.36
CA ASP A 172 -3.96 19.83 14.59
C ASP A 172 -4.29 18.80 15.69
N TRP A 173 -5.57 18.42 15.82
CA TRP A 173 -6.02 17.41 16.78
C TRP A 173 -5.40 16.02 16.53
N ALA A 174 -5.09 15.68 15.27
CA ALA A 174 -4.52 14.38 14.93
C ALA A 174 -3.04 14.28 15.34
N MET A 175 -2.37 15.40 15.60
CA MET A 175 -0.98 15.45 16.05
C MET A 175 -0.84 15.29 17.58
N GLY A 176 -1.95 15.25 18.31
CA GLY A 176 -1.97 15.09 19.76
C GLY A 176 -1.93 13.63 20.24
N PHE A 177 -2.34 13.41 21.49
CA PHE A 177 -2.33 12.07 22.09
C PHE A 177 -3.59 11.26 21.72
N TRP A 178 -3.38 10.03 21.22
CA TRP A 178 -4.43 9.08 20.85
C TRP A 178 -4.58 7.98 21.89
N GLN A 179 -5.75 7.89 22.50
CA GLN A 179 -6.08 6.83 23.45
C GLN A 179 -6.91 5.73 22.76
N CYS A 180 -6.37 4.52 22.73
CA CYS A 180 -7.00 3.36 22.12
C CYS A 180 -6.81 2.10 22.97
N LYS A 181 -7.69 1.11 22.79
CA LYS A 181 -7.53 -0.28 23.24
C LYS A 181 -8.38 -1.18 22.35
N LEU A 182 -8.19 -2.49 22.45
CA LEU A 182 -9.00 -3.48 21.76
C LEU A 182 -9.98 -4.16 22.74
N GLY A 183 -11.23 -3.74 22.91
CA GLY A 183 -11.89 -2.47 22.55
C GLY A 183 -12.56 -1.88 23.80
N TYR A 184 -13.26 -0.75 23.70
CA TYR A 184 -14.20 -0.31 24.74
C TYR A 184 -15.51 -1.07 24.60
N ARG A 185 -16.08 -1.59 25.69
CA ARG A 185 -17.28 -2.44 25.62
C ARG A 185 -18.53 -1.63 25.28
N ASN A 186 -18.65 -0.42 25.83
CA ASN A 186 -19.82 0.44 25.69
C ASN A 186 -19.46 1.91 25.92
N ARG A 187 -20.47 2.78 25.74
CA ARG A 187 -20.38 4.23 25.98
C ARG A 187 -19.82 4.56 27.37
N ASP A 188 -20.32 3.92 28.42
CA ASP A 188 -19.94 4.26 29.80
C ASP A 188 -18.46 4.03 30.07
N GLU A 189 -17.92 2.89 29.63
CA GLU A 189 -16.51 2.56 29.80
C GLU A 189 -15.60 3.55 29.07
N LEU A 190 -16.00 3.98 27.86
CA LEU A 190 -15.26 4.98 27.09
C LEU A 190 -15.29 6.35 27.80
N MET A 191 -16.47 6.78 28.24
CA MET A 191 -16.64 8.08 28.88
C MET A 191 -15.99 8.14 30.25
N GLU A 192 -15.94 7.03 31.00
CA GLU A 192 -15.18 6.93 32.24
C GLU A 192 -13.70 7.25 32.01
N VAL A 193 -13.09 6.65 30.97
CA VAL A 193 -11.69 6.90 30.62
C VAL A 193 -11.46 8.35 30.20
N ALA A 194 -12.31 8.89 29.31
CA ALA A 194 -12.19 10.27 28.85
C ALA A 194 -12.31 11.28 30.02
N ARG A 195 -13.34 11.13 30.86
CA ARG A 195 -13.58 11.97 32.03
C ARG A 195 -12.43 11.89 33.03
N LYS A 196 -11.88 10.69 33.27
CA LYS A 196 -10.75 10.50 34.18
C LYS A 196 -9.49 11.24 33.72
N HIS A 197 -9.15 11.14 32.43
CA HIS A 197 -8.01 11.87 31.85
C HIS A 197 -8.13 13.38 32.06
N VAL A 198 -9.32 13.93 31.80
CA VAL A 198 -9.57 15.38 31.84
C VAL A 198 -9.73 15.89 33.28
N LYS A 199 -10.56 15.23 34.11
CA LYS A 199 -10.98 15.75 35.41
C LYS A 199 -10.06 15.35 36.57
N GLU A 200 -9.49 14.15 36.53
CA GLU A 200 -8.70 13.62 37.66
C GLU A 200 -7.20 13.72 37.41
N LEU A 201 -6.75 13.36 36.20
CA LEU A 201 -5.33 13.22 35.90
C LEU A 201 -4.70 14.48 35.31
N GLY A 202 -5.49 15.37 34.72
CA GLY A 202 -4.99 16.53 33.97
C GLY A 202 -4.11 16.15 32.78
N LEU A 203 -4.36 14.96 32.19
CA LEU A 203 -3.61 14.45 31.05
C LEU A 203 -4.37 14.78 29.75
N PRO A 204 -3.81 15.59 28.85
CA PRO A 204 -4.48 15.95 27.61
C PRO A 204 -4.66 14.72 26.71
N MET A 205 -5.80 14.64 26.05
CA MET A 205 -6.15 13.63 25.06
C MET A 205 -6.76 14.35 23.86
N SER A 206 -6.34 13.98 22.65
CA SER A 206 -6.84 14.62 21.44
C SER A 206 -7.78 13.71 20.66
N VAL A 207 -7.55 12.39 20.70
CA VAL A 207 -8.43 11.41 20.06
C VAL A 207 -8.68 10.23 20.99
N ILE A 208 -9.93 9.75 21.02
CA ILE A 208 -10.29 8.45 21.61
C ILE A 208 -10.86 7.52 20.53
N VAL A 209 -10.45 6.26 20.54
CA VAL A 209 -10.78 5.30 19.48
C VAL A 209 -11.78 4.25 19.96
N ILE A 210 -12.90 4.11 19.25
CA ILE A 210 -13.89 3.04 19.40
C ILE A 210 -13.49 1.88 18.48
N ASP A 211 -13.12 0.72 19.05
CA ASP A 211 -12.60 -0.44 18.31
C ASP A 211 -13.49 -1.69 18.43
N GLN A 212 -13.22 -2.69 17.58
CA GLN A 212 -13.91 -3.96 17.32
C GLN A 212 -15.29 -3.86 16.66
N THR A 213 -16.33 -3.56 17.43
CA THR A 213 -17.72 -3.71 16.99
C THR A 213 -18.64 -2.82 17.81
N PRO A 214 -18.68 -1.51 17.52
CA PRO A 214 -19.76 -0.67 18.05
C PRO A 214 -21.12 -0.95 17.38
N PHE A 215 -21.18 -1.87 16.42
CA PHE A 215 -22.36 -2.17 15.61
C PHE A 215 -23.05 -3.47 16.01
N THR A 216 -24.34 -3.56 15.73
CA THR A 216 -25.18 -4.73 16.00
C THR A 216 -24.74 -5.97 15.22
N ILE A 217 -24.36 -5.81 13.95
CA ILE A 217 -23.88 -6.87 13.07
C ILE A 217 -22.72 -6.33 12.23
N ARG A 218 -21.67 -7.12 12.03
CA ARG A 218 -20.53 -6.72 11.18
C ARG A 218 -20.98 -6.40 9.76
N GLY A 219 -20.61 -5.21 9.28
CA GLY A 219 -21.06 -4.68 7.99
C GLY A 219 -22.34 -3.83 8.09
N GLU A 220 -22.92 -3.69 9.29
CA GLU A 220 -23.74 -2.53 9.59
C GLU A 220 -22.84 -1.42 10.08
N TRP A 221 -22.97 -0.23 9.48
CA TRP A 221 -22.19 0.95 9.85
C TRP A 221 -23.04 1.89 10.72
N SER A 222 -23.61 1.34 11.78
CA SER A 222 -24.42 2.07 12.76
C SER A 222 -24.14 1.57 14.16
N PHE A 223 -24.22 2.45 15.16
CA PHE A 223 -24.04 2.09 16.57
C PHE A 223 -25.15 1.13 17.05
N ASP A 224 -24.77 0.12 17.83
CA ASP A 224 -25.70 -0.72 18.58
C ASP A 224 -26.31 0.12 19.71
N PRO A 225 -27.64 0.36 19.70
CA PRO A 225 -28.28 1.22 20.69
C PRO A 225 -28.25 0.66 22.11
N GLY A 226 -27.96 -0.63 22.30
CA GLY A 226 -27.82 -1.27 23.61
C GLY A 226 -26.52 -0.89 24.32
N ASP A 227 -25.40 -0.94 23.60
CA ASP A 227 -24.07 -0.63 24.15
C ASP A 227 -23.66 0.84 23.92
N TRP A 228 -24.25 1.50 22.91
CA TRP A 228 -23.93 2.86 22.51
C TRP A 228 -25.18 3.75 22.37
N PRO A 229 -25.95 3.94 23.47
CA PRO A 229 -27.14 4.78 23.44
C PRO A 229 -26.76 6.26 23.26
N ASP A 230 -27.57 6.98 22.47
CA ASP A 230 -27.45 8.42 22.21
C ASP A 230 -26.02 8.85 21.81
N PRO A 231 -25.46 8.30 20.71
CA PRO A 231 -24.08 8.57 20.31
C PRO A 231 -23.84 10.07 20.04
N GLU A 232 -24.86 10.82 19.63
CA GLU A 232 -24.77 12.27 19.45
C GLU A 232 -24.43 13.00 20.76
N GLU A 233 -25.03 12.60 21.88
CA GLU A 233 -24.76 13.19 23.20
C GLU A 233 -23.34 12.85 23.66
N MET A 234 -22.91 11.59 23.49
CA MET A 234 -21.54 11.16 23.78
C MET A 234 -20.51 11.98 22.99
N LEU A 235 -20.73 12.14 21.68
CA LEU A 235 -19.84 12.91 20.82
C LEU A 235 -19.81 14.40 21.19
N ALA A 236 -20.95 14.97 21.58
CA ALA A 236 -21.02 16.35 22.05
C ALA A 236 -20.20 16.54 23.34
N GLU A 237 -20.33 15.63 24.32
CA GLU A 237 -19.56 15.70 25.56
C GLU A 237 -18.04 15.54 25.32
N LEU A 238 -17.63 14.60 24.46
CA LEU A 238 -16.22 14.44 24.08
C LEU A 238 -15.67 15.70 23.41
N LYS A 239 -16.47 16.33 22.53
CA LYS A 239 -16.10 17.57 21.86
C LYS A 239 -15.97 18.75 22.84
N GLU A 240 -16.84 18.85 23.84
CA GLU A 240 -16.71 19.84 24.93
C GLU A 240 -15.41 19.67 25.73
N MET A 241 -14.91 18.43 25.82
CA MET A 241 -13.60 18.12 26.41
C MET A 241 -12.42 18.37 25.46
N GLY A 242 -12.67 18.76 24.21
CA GLY A 242 -11.64 18.94 23.18
C GLY A 242 -11.09 17.62 22.62
N ILE A 243 -11.88 16.54 22.69
CA ILE A 243 -11.50 15.19 22.24
C ILE A 243 -12.28 14.84 20.96
N GLU A 244 -11.56 14.48 19.91
CA GLU A 244 -12.14 13.91 18.70
C GLU A 244 -12.37 12.39 18.85
N THR A 245 -13.33 11.84 18.13
CA THR A 245 -13.66 10.41 18.19
C THR A 245 -13.33 9.72 16.88
N MET A 246 -12.58 8.62 16.94
CA MET A 246 -12.37 7.72 15.79
C MET A 246 -13.15 6.42 15.99
N VAL A 247 -13.79 5.92 14.93
CA VAL A 247 -14.53 4.65 14.94
C VAL A 247 -13.89 3.67 13.95
N SER A 248 -13.62 2.46 14.43
CA SER A 248 -13.15 1.33 13.61
C SER A 248 -14.26 0.91 12.66
N ILE A 249 -13.98 0.83 11.35
CA ILE A 249 -14.90 0.33 10.31
C ILE A 249 -14.16 -0.69 9.47
N TRP A 250 -14.78 -1.86 9.26
CA TRP A 250 -14.19 -2.96 8.50
C TRP A 250 -14.79 -3.04 7.09
N PRO A 251 -14.01 -3.45 6.07
CA PRO A 251 -14.47 -3.60 4.69
C PRO A 251 -15.27 -4.89 4.47
N THR A 252 -15.88 -5.44 5.53
CA THR A 252 -16.49 -6.76 5.55
C THR A 252 -17.97 -6.69 5.89
N VAL A 253 -18.78 -7.50 5.20
CA VAL A 253 -20.24 -7.50 5.32
C VAL A 253 -20.75 -8.89 5.65
N ASN A 254 -21.55 -9.00 6.72
CA ASN A 254 -22.25 -10.23 7.06
C ASN A 254 -23.48 -10.43 6.15
N PRO A 255 -23.77 -11.67 5.70
CA PRO A 255 -24.96 -11.99 4.91
C PRO A 255 -26.30 -11.61 5.55
N ASN A 256 -26.34 -11.50 6.88
CA ASN A 256 -27.56 -11.17 7.64
C ASN A 256 -27.82 -9.67 7.76
N THR A 257 -26.93 -8.81 7.24
CA THR A 257 -27.16 -7.36 7.24
C THR A 257 -28.24 -6.98 6.23
N ARG A 258 -28.94 -5.86 6.48
CA ARG A 258 -29.90 -5.29 5.52
C ARG A 258 -29.29 -4.88 4.18
N TYR A 259 -27.97 -4.67 4.14
CA TYR A 259 -27.24 -4.21 2.94
C TYR A 259 -26.84 -5.34 2.00
N PHE A 260 -26.75 -6.57 2.51
CA PHE A 260 -26.14 -7.67 1.76
C PHE A 260 -26.87 -7.99 0.44
N GLY A 261 -28.20 -8.00 0.44
CA GLY A 261 -29.00 -8.28 -0.76
C GLY A 261 -28.73 -7.27 -1.87
N GLU A 262 -28.79 -5.97 -1.54
CA GLU A 262 -28.50 -4.89 -2.49
C GLU A 262 -27.06 -4.93 -3.00
N MET A 263 -26.09 -5.18 -2.11
CA MET A 263 -24.68 -5.29 -2.50
C MET A 263 -24.43 -6.48 -3.44
N LEU A 264 -25.13 -7.59 -3.25
CA LEU A 264 -25.04 -8.74 -4.13
C LEU A 264 -25.63 -8.43 -5.51
N GLU A 265 -26.81 -7.81 -5.56
CA GLU A 265 -27.50 -7.40 -6.80
C GLU A 265 -26.68 -6.39 -7.59
N LYS A 266 -26.06 -5.42 -6.91
CA LYS A 266 -25.27 -4.34 -7.51
C LYS A 266 -23.80 -4.68 -7.74
N ALA A 267 -23.38 -5.92 -7.50
CA ALA A 267 -22.00 -6.34 -7.72
C ALA A 267 -20.97 -5.54 -6.89
N TYR A 268 -21.31 -5.21 -5.64
CA TYR A 268 -20.46 -4.44 -4.72
C TYR A 268 -19.55 -5.31 -3.83
N LEU A 269 -19.60 -6.64 -3.97
CA LEU A 269 -18.79 -7.57 -3.20
C LEU A 269 -17.71 -8.23 -4.08
N ILE A 270 -16.53 -8.45 -3.51
CA ILE A 270 -15.45 -9.17 -4.19
C ILE A 270 -15.90 -10.60 -4.46
N ARG A 271 -15.69 -11.06 -5.70
CA ARG A 271 -16.02 -12.40 -6.17
C ARG A 271 -14.77 -13.19 -6.51
N THR A 272 -14.87 -14.50 -6.34
CA THR A 272 -13.92 -15.48 -6.88
C THR A 272 -14.08 -15.57 -8.40
N GLU A 273 -13.10 -16.18 -9.07
CA GLU A 273 -13.15 -16.42 -10.53
C GLU A 273 -14.35 -17.27 -10.98
N ASN A 274 -14.93 -18.06 -10.06
CA ASN A 274 -16.14 -18.84 -10.30
C ASN A 274 -17.44 -18.02 -10.13
N GLY A 275 -17.33 -16.71 -9.88
CA GLY A 275 -18.47 -15.79 -9.74
C GLY A 275 -19.13 -15.77 -8.36
N LEU A 276 -18.71 -16.64 -7.43
CA LEU A 276 -19.20 -16.65 -6.05
C LEU A 276 -18.54 -15.55 -5.23
N ALA A 277 -19.30 -14.85 -4.39
CA ALA A 277 -18.76 -13.87 -3.45
C ALA A 277 -17.72 -14.52 -2.54
N THR A 278 -16.60 -13.85 -2.33
CA THR A 278 -15.51 -14.31 -1.47
C THR A 278 -16.00 -14.47 -0.03
N LEU A 279 -15.52 -15.50 0.65
CA LEU A 279 -15.92 -15.83 2.01
C LEU A 279 -14.71 -15.72 2.94
N MET A 280 -14.80 -14.80 3.90
CA MET A 280 -13.88 -14.71 5.02
C MET A 280 -14.46 -15.48 6.21
N HIS A 281 -13.64 -16.35 6.82
CA HIS A 281 -13.97 -17.02 8.07
C HIS A 281 -13.24 -16.36 9.25
N LEU A 282 -13.99 -15.78 10.19
CA LEU A 282 -13.50 -15.17 11.43
C LEU A 282 -13.83 -16.09 12.62
N PRO A 283 -12.91 -16.96 13.06
CA PRO A 283 -13.21 -17.98 14.07
C PRO A 283 -13.39 -17.41 15.48
N PHE A 284 -12.93 -16.19 15.73
CA PHE A 284 -12.92 -15.55 17.05
C PHE A 284 -14.22 -14.76 17.34
N THR A 285 -15.23 -14.84 16.47
CA THR A 285 -16.53 -14.17 16.62
C THR A 285 -17.64 -15.16 16.98
N LEU A 286 -18.81 -14.62 17.35
CA LEU A 286 -20.01 -15.41 17.59
C LEU A 286 -20.37 -16.25 16.34
N PRO A 287 -20.93 -17.47 16.48
CA PRO A 287 -21.20 -18.36 15.35
C PRO A 287 -21.95 -17.73 14.17
N GLY A 288 -22.90 -16.82 14.43
CA GLY A 288 -23.66 -16.09 13.40
C GLY A 288 -22.89 -14.98 12.67
N GLU A 289 -21.67 -14.68 13.11
CA GLU A 289 -20.80 -13.61 12.57
C GLU A 289 -19.49 -14.14 11.97
N ARG A 290 -19.34 -15.45 11.86
CA ARG A 290 -18.07 -16.04 11.42
C ARG A 290 -17.84 -15.91 9.93
N TYR A 291 -18.89 -15.70 9.15
CA TYR A 291 -18.86 -15.71 7.69
C TYR A 291 -19.16 -14.32 7.16
N LEU A 292 -18.14 -13.68 6.59
CA LEU A 292 -18.23 -12.34 6.02
C LEU A 292 -17.80 -12.32 4.55
N HIS A 293 -18.21 -11.29 3.84
CA HIS A 293 -17.80 -11.00 2.46
C HIS A 293 -17.04 -9.67 2.42
N TYR A 294 -16.12 -9.50 1.48
CA TYR A 294 -15.42 -8.22 1.30
C TYR A 294 -16.16 -7.30 0.33
N VAL A 295 -16.25 -6.02 0.68
CA VAL A 295 -16.68 -4.98 -0.24
C VAL A 295 -15.60 -4.78 -1.31
N ASP A 296 -16.04 -4.65 -2.56
CA ASP A 296 -15.16 -4.35 -3.70
C ASP A 296 -14.96 -2.85 -3.86
N PHE A 297 -13.97 -2.28 -3.17
CA PHE A 297 -13.63 -0.86 -3.29
C PHE A 297 -12.97 -0.48 -4.63
N THR A 298 -12.68 -1.45 -5.51
CA THR A 298 -12.27 -1.14 -6.89
C THR A 298 -13.46 -0.72 -7.74
N ASN A 299 -14.67 -1.10 -7.33
CA ASN A 299 -15.91 -0.56 -7.86
C ASN A 299 -16.22 0.82 -7.22
N PRO A 300 -16.19 1.92 -7.97
CA PRO A 300 -16.37 3.27 -7.41
C PRO A 300 -17.76 3.48 -6.79
N ASP A 301 -18.78 2.73 -7.23
CA ASP A 301 -20.13 2.86 -6.68
C ASP A 301 -20.30 2.08 -5.37
N ALA A 302 -19.52 1.01 -5.17
CA ALA A 302 -19.47 0.33 -3.88
C ALA A 302 -18.88 1.24 -2.80
N GLY A 303 -17.80 1.98 -3.12
CA GLY A 303 -17.21 2.96 -2.21
C GLY A 303 -18.21 4.05 -1.79
N LYS A 304 -18.98 4.60 -2.75
CA LYS A 304 -20.04 5.58 -2.46
C LYS A 304 -21.22 4.99 -1.68
N PHE A 305 -21.47 3.70 -1.80
CA PHE A 305 -22.55 3.04 -1.08
C PHE A 305 -22.21 2.86 0.41
N VAL A 306 -20.94 2.62 0.72
CA VAL A 306 -20.45 2.51 2.10
C VAL A 306 -20.39 3.89 2.79
N TRP A 307 -20.06 4.93 2.04
CA TRP A 307 -19.96 6.32 2.52
C TRP A 307 -21.32 6.99 2.72
#